data_AF-A0A7J4NSU0-F1
#
_entry.id   AF-A0A7J4NSU0-F1
#
_cell.length_a   1.000
_cell.length_b   1.000
_cell.length_c   1.000
_cell.angle_alpha   90.00
_cell.angle_beta   90.00
_cell.angle_gamma   90.00
#
_symmetry.space_group_name_H-M   'P 1'
#
loop_
_entity.id
_entity.type
_entity.pdbx_description
1 polymer ?
#
loop_
_entity_poly.entity_id
_entity_poly.type
_entity_poly.pdbx_seq_one_letter_code
_entity_poly.pdbx_strand_id
1 'polypeptide(L)'
;MTNPVKILKKTTFGPKPKISESPYVRLLDLKSKPYFIVASVEVGNTTTKCILTATNLEDGKTSLVNKTVNMTRDVRSPRPNEEIFGKTLTGISLTKESVAELVRDTLKESLCTANLDIKEDLHFVVRSTGVVAGFDSPEEVGHFVKALANGCMMAGVPPKHMIPAMSIDNVPLRFRKFSLIEKIVFTGAVGGVLPPVGASGLEVVANEMEGELATAGIKEGAKWAGIDFRNPCLSIDFGTTLDGRITNDDTPYAMVTGNFAGYAGAIPDAIIQ
;
A
#
# COMPACT_ATOMS: atom_id res chain seq x y z
N MET A 1 22.93 -0.09 46.64
CA MET A 1 22.99 1.33 46.24
C MET A 1 23.27 1.40 44.75
N THR A 2 22.30 1.83 43.96
CA THR A 2 22.41 1.96 42.50
C THR A 2 23.22 3.22 42.15
N ASN A 3 24.25 3.06 41.30
CA ASN A 3 25.16 4.14 40.94
C ASN A 3 24.40 5.31 40.24
N PRO A 4 24.43 6.54 40.79
CA PRO A 4 23.68 7.68 40.26
C PRO A 4 24.07 8.07 38.82
N VAL A 5 25.28 7.74 38.37
CA VAL A 5 25.74 7.97 36.99
C VAL A 5 25.03 7.04 35.99
N LYS A 6 24.65 5.83 36.41
CA LYS A 6 23.86 4.90 35.57
C LYS A 6 22.41 5.37 35.40
N ILE A 7 21.88 6.12 36.36
CA ILE A 7 20.53 6.68 36.31
C ILE A 7 20.52 7.88 35.33
N LEU A 8 21.50 8.79 35.43
CA LEU A 8 21.60 9.97 34.55
C LEU A 8 21.82 9.63 33.06
N LYS A 9 22.57 8.55 32.74
CA LYS A 9 22.74 8.11 31.34
C LYS A 9 21.50 7.47 30.73
N LYS A 10 20.60 6.94 31.57
CA LYS A 10 19.35 6.29 31.14
C LYS A 10 18.21 7.29 30.92
N THR A 11 18.30 8.47 31.54
CA THR A 11 17.29 9.54 31.47
C THR A 11 17.58 10.61 30.42
N THR A 12 18.82 10.71 29.91
CA THR A 12 19.22 11.73 28.92
C THR A 12 19.15 11.26 27.48
N PHE A 13 19.35 9.97 27.24
CA PHE A 13 19.11 9.32 25.96
C PHE A 13 18.05 8.27 26.22
N GLY A 14 16.85 8.45 25.67
CA GLY A 14 15.75 7.50 25.80
C GLY A 14 16.14 6.07 25.37
N PRO A 15 15.22 5.10 25.45
CA PRO A 15 15.48 3.76 24.96
C PRO A 15 16.03 3.82 23.52
N LYS A 16 17.09 3.06 23.24
CA LYS A 16 17.65 3.00 21.89
C LYS A 16 16.54 2.60 20.91
N PRO A 17 16.45 3.24 19.73
CA PRO A 17 15.46 2.87 18.74
C PRO A 17 15.64 1.40 18.36
N LYS A 18 14.54 0.66 18.32
CA LYS A 18 14.54 -0.67 17.71
C LYS A 18 14.50 -0.48 16.21
N ILE A 19 15.57 -0.89 15.54
CA ILE A 19 15.67 -0.87 14.09
C ILE A 19 15.38 -2.29 13.60
N SER A 20 14.54 -2.40 12.58
CA SER A 20 14.28 -3.65 11.90
C SER A 20 14.37 -3.43 10.40
N GLU A 21 14.89 -4.41 9.69
CA GLU A 21 15.00 -4.41 8.24
C GLU A 21 14.21 -5.60 7.70
N SER A 22 13.49 -5.40 6.60
CA SER A 22 12.83 -6.51 5.91
C SER A 22 13.92 -7.45 5.36
N PRO A 23 14.00 -8.70 5.84
CA PRO A 23 14.97 -9.65 5.30
C PRO A 23 14.57 -10.03 3.86
N TYR A 24 15.57 -10.41 3.08
CA TYR A 24 15.34 -11.06 1.80
C TYR A 24 14.68 -12.43 2.02
N VAL A 25 13.61 -12.70 1.28
CA VAL A 25 12.96 -14.01 1.28
C VAL A 25 13.47 -14.81 0.09
N ARG A 26 13.95 -16.04 0.35
CA ARG A 26 14.42 -16.93 -0.72
C ARG A 26 13.23 -17.37 -1.57
N LEU A 27 13.44 -17.46 -2.88
CA LEU A 27 12.40 -17.93 -3.81
C LEU A 27 11.81 -19.30 -3.41
N LEU A 28 12.64 -20.23 -2.92
CA LEU A 28 12.18 -21.53 -2.45
C LEU A 28 11.22 -21.40 -1.25
N ASP A 29 11.48 -20.46 -0.34
CA ASP A 29 10.60 -20.20 0.80
C ASP A 29 9.26 -19.60 0.31
N LEU A 30 9.29 -18.65 -0.64
CA LEU A 30 8.07 -18.07 -1.23
C LEU A 30 7.14 -19.13 -1.85
N LYS A 31 7.70 -20.19 -2.43
CA LYS A 31 6.92 -21.26 -3.08
C LYS A 31 6.46 -22.35 -2.12
N SER A 32 7.24 -22.66 -1.08
CA SER A 32 6.98 -23.79 -0.18
C SER A 32 6.26 -23.43 1.12
N LYS A 33 6.44 -22.20 1.62
CA LYS A 33 5.81 -21.69 2.85
C LYS A 33 4.53 -20.90 2.53
N PRO A 34 3.67 -20.62 3.52
CA PRO A 34 2.40 -19.94 3.29
C PRO A 34 2.57 -18.42 3.12
N TYR A 35 3.34 -18.01 2.10
CA TYR A 35 3.50 -16.62 1.71
C TYR A 35 2.37 -16.19 0.79
N PHE A 36 1.61 -15.19 1.22
CA PHE A 36 0.64 -14.49 0.38
C PHE A 36 1.33 -13.34 -0.35
N ILE A 37 1.64 -13.57 -1.62
CA ILE A 37 2.31 -12.60 -2.50
C ILE A 37 1.30 -11.63 -3.13
N VAL A 38 1.55 -10.34 -2.96
CA VAL A 38 0.76 -9.24 -3.50
C VAL A 38 1.64 -8.36 -4.38
N ALA A 39 1.12 -7.96 -5.54
CA ALA A 39 1.69 -6.89 -6.34
C ALA A 39 0.89 -5.60 -6.12
N SER A 40 1.56 -4.53 -5.71
CA SER A 40 0.99 -3.18 -5.70
C SER A 40 1.53 -2.43 -6.89
N VAL A 41 0.67 -2.15 -7.88
CA VAL A 41 1.03 -1.37 -9.06
C VAL A 41 0.40 0.01 -8.97
N GLU A 42 1.26 1.01 -8.89
CA GLU A 42 0.91 2.42 -8.74
C GLU A 42 1.38 3.17 -9.99
N VAL A 43 0.48 3.89 -10.65
CA VAL A 43 0.88 4.92 -11.62
C VAL A 43 0.78 6.26 -10.90
N GLY A 44 1.93 6.87 -10.61
CA GLY A 44 2.01 8.22 -10.08
C GLY A 44 2.33 9.25 -11.16
N ASN A 45 2.31 10.53 -10.80
CA ASN A 45 2.60 11.63 -11.73
C ASN A 45 3.99 11.51 -12.38
N THR A 46 5.00 11.15 -11.59
CA THR A 46 6.41 11.10 -12.03
C THR A 46 6.87 9.69 -12.34
N THR A 47 6.44 8.73 -11.52
CA THR A 47 6.91 7.34 -11.56
C THR A 47 5.75 6.37 -11.56
N THR A 48 5.91 5.28 -12.29
CA THR A 48 5.09 4.08 -12.19
C THR A 48 5.87 3.01 -11.45
N LYS A 49 5.27 2.44 -10.41
CA LYS A 49 5.92 1.50 -9.51
C LYS A 49 5.17 0.19 -9.48
N CYS A 50 5.91 -0.91 -9.42
CA CYS A 50 5.37 -2.19 -8.96
C CYS A 50 6.19 -2.64 -7.75
N ILE A 51 5.50 -2.85 -6.63
CA ILE A 51 6.09 -3.37 -5.39
C ILE A 51 5.50 -4.75 -5.16
N LEU A 52 6.37 -5.76 -5.13
CA LEU A 52 6.00 -7.12 -4.74
C LEU A 52 6.29 -7.29 -3.26
N THR A 53 5.26 -7.65 -2.51
CA THR A 53 5.37 -8.01 -1.09
C THR A 53 4.91 -9.44 -0.87
N ALA A 54 5.44 -10.08 0.15
CA ALA A 54 5.03 -11.42 0.55
C ALA A 54 4.80 -11.46 2.07
N THR A 55 3.57 -11.74 2.48
CA THR A 55 3.21 -11.88 3.89
C THR A 55 3.22 -13.35 4.27
N ASN A 56 4.07 -13.74 5.23
CA ASN A 56 3.99 -15.07 5.82
C ASN A 56 2.75 -15.15 6.71
N LEU A 57 1.79 -16.01 6.35
CA LEU A 57 0.54 -16.12 7.09
C LEU A 57 0.67 -16.84 8.44
N GLU A 58 1.83 -17.45 8.74
CA GLU A 58 2.09 -18.07 10.05
C GLU A 58 2.41 -17.06 11.15
N ASP A 59 3.20 -16.03 10.84
CA ASP A 59 3.64 -15.01 11.80
C ASP A 59 3.15 -13.60 11.46
N GLY A 60 2.46 -13.44 10.33
CA GLY A 60 1.85 -12.18 9.88
C GLY A 60 2.86 -11.12 9.46
N LYS A 61 4.11 -11.50 9.17
CA LYS A 61 5.18 -10.57 8.76
C LYS A 61 5.28 -10.47 7.25
N THR A 62 5.34 -9.23 6.75
CA THR A 62 5.45 -8.92 5.32
C THR A 62 6.88 -8.55 4.94
N SER A 63 7.40 -9.18 3.90
CA SER A 63 8.70 -8.87 3.32
C SER A 63 8.57 -8.21 1.96
N LEU A 64 9.48 -7.28 1.66
CA LEU A 64 9.68 -6.78 0.30
C LEU A 64 10.37 -7.85 -0.55
N VAL A 65 9.74 -8.25 -1.66
CA VAL A 65 10.29 -9.23 -2.60
C VAL A 65 11.04 -8.53 -3.73
N ASN A 66 10.40 -7.55 -4.34
CA ASN A 66 11.01 -6.76 -5.41
C ASN A 66 10.32 -5.39 -5.52
N LYS A 67 11.05 -4.42 -6.09
CA LYS A 67 10.54 -3.10 -6.43
C LYS A 67 11.04 -2.71 -7.80
N THR A 68 10.12 -2.44 -8.70
CA THR A 68 10.40 -1.90 -10.04
C THR A 68 9.85 -0.48 -10.12
N VAL A 69 10.63 0.44 -10.67
CA VAL A 69 10.25 1.85 -10.83
C VAL A 69 10.61 2.29 -12.25
N ASN A 70 9.58 2.67 -13.00
CA ASN A 70 9.71 3.26 -14.33
C ASN A 70 9.23 4.71 -14.29
N MET A 71 9.71 5.56 -15.19
CA MET A 71 9.24 6.95 -15.23
C MET A 71 7.93 7.03 -15.98
N THR A 72 6.91 7.68 -15.41
CA THR A 72 5.59 7.82 -16.06
C THR A 72 5.68 8.61 -17.35
N ARG A 73 6.64 9.53 -17.46
CA ARG A 73 6.90 10.30 -18.69
C ARG A 73 7.36 9.43 -19.87
N ASP A 74 7.86 8.22 -19.60
CA ASP A 74 8.34 7.29 -20.63
C ASP A 74 7.18 6.44 -21.21
N VAL A 75 5.93 6.77 -20.84
CA VAL A 75 4.73 6.23 -21.47
C VAL A 75 4.76 6.45 -22.98
N ARG A 76 4.37 5.43 -23.74
CA ARG A 76 4.34 5.50 -25.20
C ARG A 76 3.40 6.62 -25.67
N SER A 77 3.84 7.38 -26.67
CA SER A 77 3.01 8.37 -27.37
C SER A 77 1.72 7.78 -27.94
N PRO A 78 0.58 8.50 -27.93
CA PRO A 78 -0.70 8.05 -28.49
C PRO A 78 -0.59 7.56 -29.94
N ARG A 79 -1.30 6.48 -30.30
CA ARG A 79 -1.48 6.06 -31.70
C ARG A 79 -2.62 6.87 -32.36
N PRO A 80 -2.68 6.97 -33.71
CA PRO A 80 -3.70 7.78 -34.40
C PRO A 80 -5.16 7.44 -34.08
N ASN A 81 -5.42 6.22 -33.62
CA ASN A 81 -6.75 5.70 -33.29
C ASN A 81 -7.03 5.65 -31.78
N GLU A 82 -6.14 6.18 -30.95
CA GLU A 82 -6.29 6.19 -29.49
C GLU A 82 -6.78 7.56 -29.02
N GLU A 83 -7.70 7.54 -28.06
CA GLU A 83 -8.26 8.75 -27.45
C GLU A 83 -7.39 9.22 -26.29
N ILE A 84 -7.03 10.51 -26.32
CA ILE A 84 -6.28 11.15 -25.24
C ILE A 84 -7.27 11.59 -24.17
N PHE A 85 -7.12 11.07 -22.95
CA PHE A 85 -8.00 11.42 -21.83
C PHE A 85 -7.30 12.25 -20.74
N GLY A 86 -5.99 12.48 -20.86
CA GLY A 86 -5.27 13.28 -19.88
C GLY A 86 -3.81 13.50 -20.27
N LYS A 87 -3.08 14.22 -19.41
CA LYS A 87 -1.65 14.49 -19.59
C LYS A 87 -0.90 14.35 -18.27
N THR A 88 0.36 13.95 -18.33
CA THR A 88 1.26 14.02 -17.16
C THR A 88 1.62 15.47 -16.82
N LEU A 89 2.24 15.69 -15.65
CA LEU A 89 2.79 17.01 -15.27
C LEU A 89 3.80 17.58 -16.28
N THR A 90 4.44 16.72 -17.08
CA THR A 90 5.38 17.12 -18.14
C THR A 90 4.71 17.26 -19.50
N GLY A 91 3.37 17.23 -19.57
CA GLY A 91 2.59 17.44 -20.79
C GLY A 91 2.49 16.21 -21.71
N ILE A 92 2.91 15.02 -21.26
CA ILE A 92 2.84 13.80 -22.08
C ILE A 92 1.40 13.29 -22.10
N SER A 93 0.84 13.13 -23.29
CA SER A 93 -0.53 12.65 -23.51
C SER A 93 -0.70 11.19 -23.08
N LEU A 94 -1.76 10.92 -22.32
CA LEU A 94 -2.13 9.61 -21.83
C LEU A 94 -3.35 9.06 -22.59
N THR A 95 -3.24 7.81 -23.02
CA THR A 95 -4.34 7.01 -23.58
C THR A 95 -4.56 5.78 -22.72
N LYS A 96 -5.74 5.17 -22.80
CA LYS A 96 -6.07 3.98 -21.99
C LYS A 96 -5.07 2.86 -22.30
N GLU A 97 -4.72 2.73 -23.56
CA GLU A 97 -3.80 1.73 -24.10
C GLU A 97 -2.36 1.99 -23.65
N SER A 98 -1.89 3.24 -23.71
CA SER A 98 -0.50 3.55 -23.33
C SER A 98 -0.26 3.37 -21.84
N VAL A 99 -1.23 3.74 -21.00
CA VAL A 99 -1.19 3.48 -19.55
C VAL A 99 -1.28 1.99 -19.25
N ALA A 100 -2.14 1.24 -19.94
CA ALA A 100 -2.25 -0.20 -19.76
C ALA A 100 -0.95 -0.94 -20.16
N GLU A 101 -0.31 -0.54 -21.26
CA GLU A 101 0.99 -1.08 -21.68
C GLU A 101 2.08 -0.79 -20.63
N LEU A 102 2.14 0.44 -20.10
CA LEU A 102 3.09 0.81 -19.04
C LEU A 102 2.90 -0.04 -17.77
N VAL A 103 1.65 -0.19 -17.30
CA VAL A 103 1.31 -1.04 -16.14
C VAL A 103 1.68 -2.49 -16.39
N ARG A 104 1.37 -3.02 -17.57
CA ARG A 104 1.71 -4.39 -17.98
C ARG A 104 3.21 -4.62 -17.87
N ASP A 105 3.99 -3.72 -18.45
CA ASP A 105 5.43 -3.88 -18.56
C ASP A 105 6.10 -3.75 -17.19
N THR A 106 5.72 -2.76 -16.39
CA THR A 106 6.24 -2.60 -15.02
C THR A 106 5.90 -3.81 -14.13
N LEU A 107 4.69 -4.37 -14.23
CA LEU A 107 4.32 -5.57 -13.46
C LEU A 107 5.10 -6.82 -13.91
N LYS A 108 5.20 -7.04 -15.22
CA LYS A 108 5.94 -8.18 -15.79
C LYS A 108 7.42 -8.11 -15.46
N GLU A 109 8.02 -6.94 -15.60
CA GLU A 109 9.40 -6.70 -15.21
C GLU A 109 9.62 -7.06 -13.74
N SER A 110 8.73 -6.57 -12.85
CA SER A 110 8.85 -6.83 -11.42
C SER A 110 8.78 -8.31 -11.06
N LEU A 111 7.84 -9.05 -11.65
CA LEU A 111 7.71 -10.50 -11.45
C LEU A 111 8.88 -11.27 -12.04
N CYS A 112 9.34 -10.88 -13.24
CA CYS A 112 10.47 -11.50 -13.92
C CYS A 112 11.76 -11.34 -13.12
N THR A 113 12.05 -10.15 -12.61
CA THR A 113 13.22 -9.90 -11.74
C THR A 113 13.15 -10.74 -10.46
N ALA A 114 11.96 -10.96 -9.92
CA ALA A 114 11.74 -11.81 -8.75
C ALA A 114 11.73 -13.32 -9.05
N ASN A 115 11.81 -13.73 -10.32
CA ASN A 115 11.62 -15.13 -10.77
C ASN A 115 10.27 -15.74 -10.31
N LEU A 116 9.20 -14.94 -10.37
CA LEU A 116 7.84 -15.35 -10.01
C LEU A 116 6.96 -15.46 -11.25
N ASP A 117 6.11 -16.49 -11.28
CA ASP A 117 5.09 -16.66 -12.30
C ASP A 117 3.80 -15.92 -11.90
N ILE A 118 3.22 -15.19 -12.85
CA ILE A 118 2.06 -14.33 -12.62
C ILE A 118 0.77 -15.09 -12.29
N LYS A 119 0.65 -16.35 -12.71
CA LYS A 119 -0.55 -17.16 -12.50
C LYS A 119 -0.41 -18.07 -11.28
N GLU A 120 0.77 -18.64 -11.10
CA GLU A 120 1.03 -19.64 -10.06
C GLU A 120 1.46 -19.01 -8.72
N ASP A 121 2.29 -17.95 -8.76
CA ASP A 121 2.91 -17.41 -7.54
C ASP A 121 2.21 -16.14 -7.02
N LEU A 122 1.62 -15.32 -7.90
CA LEU A 122 0.97 -14.07 -7.52
C LEU A 122 -0.49 -14.32 -7.08
N HIS A 123 -0.91 -13.80 -5.92
CA HIS A 123 -2.24 -14.07 -5.38
C HIS A 123 -3.20 -12.89 -5.44
N PHE A 124 -2.65 -11.68 -5.38
CA PHE A 124 -3.46 -10.48 -5.42
C PHE A 124 -2.71 -9.32 -6.08
N VAL A 125 -3.45 -8.48 -6.79
CA VAL A 125 -2.93 -7.27 -7.40
C VAL A 125 -3.76 -6.08 -6.96
N VAL A 126 -3.11 -5.18 -6.24
CA VAL A 126 -3.65 -3.87 -5.89
C VAL A 126 -3.23 -2.89 -6.98
N ARG A 127 -4.18 -2.04 -7.37
CA ARG A 127 -3.96 -1.00 -8.39
C ARG A 127 -4.28 0.33 -7.75
N SER A 128 -3.37 1.28 -7.85
CA SER A 128 -3.54 2.61 -7.30
C SER A 128 -3.09 3.68 -8.30
N THR A 129 -3.56 4.91 -8.07
CA THR A 129 -3.14 6.07 -8.82
C THR A 129 -2.79 7.20 -7.86
N GLY A 130 -1.61 7.79 -8.07
CA GLY A 130 -1.22 9.06 -7.45
C GLY A 130 -1.37 10.24 -8.42
N VAL A 131 -1.93 10.00 -9.61
CA VAL A 131 -2.17 11.02 -10.63
C VAL A 131 -3.43 11.80 -10.25
N VAL A 132 -3.28 12.75 -9.32
CA VAL A 132 -4.37 13.65 -8.89
C VAL A 132 -4.28 15.01 -9.58
N ALA A 133 -3.08 15.40 -10.05
CA ALA A 133 -2.78 16.77 -10.43
C ALA A 133 -3.19 17.17 -11.86
N GLY A 134 -3.86 16.29 -12.62
CA GLY A 134 -4.20 16.55 -14.02
C GLY A 134 -5.47 15.88 -14.52
N PHE A 135 -6.33 15.39 -13.62
CA PHE A 135 -7.66 14.90 -13.99
C PHE A 135 -8.72 15.84 -13.46
N ASP A 136 -9.46 16.43 -14.38
CA ASP A 136 -10.44 17.49 -14.10
C ASP A 136 -11.86 16.93 -13.98
N SER A 137 -12.07 15.64 -14.30
CA SER A 137 -13.39 15.01 -14.24
C SER A 137 -13.38 13.56 -13.71
N PRO A 138 -14.49 13.11 -13.10
CA PRO A 138 -14.67 11.70 -12.71
C PRO A 138 -14.55 10.71 -13.87
N GLU A 139 -14.84 11.13 -15.10
CA GLU A 139 -14.75 10.29 -16.29
C GLU A 139 -13.30 9.91 -16.62
N GLU A 140 -12.39 10.89 -16.53
CA GLU A 140 -10.96 10.67 -16.73
C GLU A 140 -10.38 9.73 -15.69
N VAL A 141 -10.79 9.88 -14.42
CA VAL A 141 -10.46 8.93 -13.35
C VAL A 141 -10.97 7.52 -13.68
N GLY A 142 -12.21 7.40 -14.17
CA GLY A 142 -12.79 6.14 -14.59
C GLY A 142 -12.03 5.48 -15.76
N HIS A 143 -11.54 6.27 -16.71
CA HIS A 143 -10.68 5.79 -17.79
C HIS A 143 -9.34 5.28 -17.28
N PHE A 144 -8.75 5.99 -16.31
CA PHE A 144 -7.52 5.58 -15.67
C PHE A 144 -7.65 4.27 -14.90
N VAL A 145 -8.69 4.13 -14.08
CA VAL A 145 -8.98 2.89 -13.34
C VAL A 145 -9.14 1.70 -14.29
N LYS A 146 -9.83 1.90 -15.42
CA LYS A 146 -9.97 0.88 -16.47
C LYS A 146 -8.61 0.55 -17.11
N ALA A 147 -7.76 1.54 -17.37
CA ALA A 147 -6.43 1.33 -17.93
C ALA A 147 -5.52 0.51 -16.99
N LEU A 148 -5.53 0.83 -15.69
CA LEU A 148 -4.81 0.05 -14.67
C LEU A 148 -5.28 -1.42 -14.66
N ALA A 149 -6.59 -1.64 -14.71
CA ALA A 149 -7.17 -2.99 -14.77
C ALA A 149 -6.75 -3.75 -16.04
N ASN A 150 -6.84 -3.07 -17.20
CA ASN A 150 -6.45 -3.64 -18.48
C ASN A 150 -4.97 -4.00 -18.52
N GLY A 151 -4.10 -3.15 -17.96
CA GLY A 151 -2.66 -3.43 -17.90
C GLY A 151 -2.34 -4.71 -17.12
N CYS A 152 -3.00 -4.93 -15.98
CA CYS A 152 -2.88 -6.18 -15.24
C CYS A 152 -3.38 -7.39 -16.04
N MET A 153 -4.53 -7.28 -16.72
CA MET A 153 -5.03 -8.37 -17.58
C MET A 153 -4.09 -8.67 -18.74
N MET A 154 -3.54 -7.64 -19.39
CA MET A 154 -2.53 -7.77 -20.44
C MET A 154 -1.21 -8.38 -19.93
N ALA A 155 -0.91 -8.22 -18.65
CA ALA A 155 0.22 -8.89 -18.01
C ALA A 155 -0.02 -10.40 -17.83
N GLY A 156 -1.29 -10.83 -17.86
CA GLY A 156 -1.71 -12.21 -17.63
C GLY A 156 -2.29 -12.46 -16.24
N VAL A 157 -2.57 -11.40 -15.46
CA VAL A 157 -3.20 -11.50 -14.14
C VAL A 157 -4.62 -12.05 -14.28
N PRO A 158 -4.96 -13.16 -13.62
CA PRO A 158 -6.34 -13.67 -13.60
C PRO A 158 -7.28 -12.64 -12.96
N PRO A 159 -8.51 -12.41 -13.49
CA PRO A 159 -9.47 -11.48 -12.89
C PRO A 159 -9.74 -11.73 -11.41
N LYS A 160 -9.77 -13.00 -10.99
CA LYS A 160 -9.93 -13.41 -9.58
C LYS A 160 -8.82 -12.89 -8.64
N HIS A 161 -7.64 -12.54 -9.16
CA HIS A 161 -6.54 -11.97 -8.36
C HIS A 161 -6.61 -10.44 -8.27
N MET A 162 -7.62 -9.81 -8.87
CA MET A 162 -7.85 -8.35 -8.77
C MET A 162 -9.11 -8.00 -7.96
N ILE A 163 -9.77 -9.01 -7.38
CA ILE A 163 -11.00 -8.88 -6.60
C ILE A 163 -10.73 -9.50 -5.23
N PRO A 164 -11.06 -8.83 -4.12
CA PRO A 164 -10.86 -9.40 -2.79
C PRO A 164 -11.67 -10.70 -2.65
N ALA A 165 -11.15 -11.65 -1.87
CA ALA A 165 -11.91 -12.84 -1.53
C ALA A 165 -13.11 -12.45 -0.65
N MET A 166 -14.32 -12.75 -1.13
CA MET A 166 -15.57 -12.48 -0.39
C MET A 166 -16.10 -13.73 0.34
N SER A 167 -15.56 -14.90 0.02
CA SER A 167 -15.88 -16.18 0.66
C SER A 167 -14.64 -17.05 0.77
N ILE A 168 -14.68 -18.08 1.63
CA ILE A 168 -13.58 -19.04 1.77
C ILE A 168 -13.25 -19.76 0.46
N ASP A 169 -14.23 -19.90 -0.44
CA ASP A 169 -14.04 -20.55 -1.73
C ASP A 169 -13.15 -19.75 -2.68
N ASN A 170 -13.10 -18.43 -2.50
CA ASN A 170 -12.20 -17.55 -3.25
C ASN A 170 -10.76 -17.55 -2.69
N VAL A 171 -10.53 -18.14 -1.51
CA VAL A 171 -9.20 -18.26 -0.91
C VAL A 171 -8.52 -19.54 -1.42
N PRO A 172 -7.28 -19.47 -1.95
CA PRO A 172 -6.52 -20.65 -2.35
C PRO A 172 -6.42 -21.69 -1.22
N LEU A 173 -6.55 -22.98 -1.57
CA LEU A 173 -6.62 -24.08 -0.59
C LEU A 173 -5.51 -24.03 0.46
N ARG A 174 -4.27 -23.71 0.05
CA ARG A 174 -3.11 -23.61 0.94
C ARG A 174 -3.22 -22.53 2.01
N PHE A 175 -4.05 -21.50 1.78
CA PHE A 175 -4.23 -20.37 2.70
C PHE A 175 -5.51 -20.44 3.51
N ARG A 176 -6.47 -21.32 3.16
CA ARG A 176 -7.78 -21.38 3.84
C ARG A 176 -7.67 -21.54 5.36
N LYS A 177 -6.69 -22.32 5.84
CA LYS A 177 -6.45 -22.53 7.28
C LYS A 177 -6.02 -21.27 8.05
N PHE A 178 -5.50 -20.25 7.35
CA PHE A 178 -5.09 -18.97 7.93
C PHE A 178 -6.16 -17.88 7.78
N SER A 179 -7.23 -18.16 7.05
CA SER A 179 -8.29 -17.18 6.81
C SER A 179 -9.29 -17.15 7.97
N LEU A 180 -9.74 -15.95 8.33
CA LEU A 180 -10.84 -15.73 9.28
C LEU A 180 -12.14 -15.29 8.60
N ILE A 181 -12.22 -15.41 7.27
CA ILE A 181 -13.33 -14.90 6.45
C ILE A 181 -14.71 -15.47 6.81
N GLU A 182 -14.78 -16.68 7.36
CA GLU A 182 -16.03 -17.28 7.84
C GLU A 182 -16.46 -16.79 9.23
N LYS A 183 -15.55 -16.13 9.95
CA LYS A 183 -15.76 -15.66 11.33
C LYS A 183 -15.99 -14.15 11.40
N ILE A 184 -15.53 -13.40 10.40
CA ILE A 184 -15.49 -11.94 10.42
C ILE A 184 -16.07 -11.44 9.10
N VAL A 185 -17.07 -10.55 9.20
CA VAL A 185 -17.59 -9.81 8.05
C VAL A 185 -16.65 -8.65 7.76
N PHE A 186 -16.31 -8.43 6.49
CA PHE A 186 -15.53 -7.26 6.10
C PHE A 186 -16.36 -5.98 6.29
N THR A 187 -15.95 -5.13 7.23
CA THR A 187 -16.63 -3.88 7.59
C THR A 187 -15.98 -2.63 6.96
N GLY A 188 -15.01 -2.81 6.07
CA GLY A 188 -14.23 -1.69 5.52
C GLY A 188 -13.12 -1.18 6.44
N ALA A 189 -12.90 -1.79 7.60
CA ALA A 189 -11.81 -1.40 8.49
C ALA A 189 -10.43 -1.75 7.91
N VAL A 190 -9.48 -0.83 8.02
CA VAL A 190 -8.09 -1.01 7.58
C VAL A 190 -7.14 -0.85 8.77
N GLY A 191 -6.24 -1.80 8.96
CA GLY A 191 -5.35 -1.82 10.13
C GLY A 191 -6.09 -1.87 11.47
N GLY A 192 -7.32 -2.37 11.50
CA GLY A 192 -8.18 -2.38 12.68
C GLY A 192 -8.81 -1.03 13.04
N VAL A 193 -8.93 -0.12 12.07
CA VAL A 193 -9.49 1.22 12.23
C VAL A 193 -10.58 1.42 11.18
N LEU A 194 -11.76 1.86 11.61
CA LEU A 194 -12.83 2.27 10.71
C LEU A 194 -12.55 3.70 10.22
N PRO A 195 -12.67 3.94 8.90
CA PRO A 195 -12.50 5.29 8.37
C PRO A 195 -13.57 6.24 8.95
N PRO A 196 -13.28 7.55 9.00
CA PRO A 196 -14.29 8.52 9.38
C PRO A 196 -15.43 8.50 8.35
N VAL A 197 -16.66 8.63 8.82
CA VAL A 197 -17.81 8.88 7.95
C VAL A 197 -17.87 10.39 7.74
N GLY A 198 -17.61 10.86 6.51
CA GLY A 198 -17.68 12.28 6.19
C GLY A 198 -19.04 12.89 6.53
N ALA A 199 -19.11 14.21 6.71
CA ALA A 199 -20.34 14.93 7.07
C ALA A 199 -21.51 14.73 6.07
N SER A 200 -21.20 14.33 4.83
CA SER A 200 -22.13 13.96 3.76
C SER A 200 -22.66 12.53 3.82
N GLY A 201 -22.15 11.69 4.73
CA GLY A 201 -22.45 10.25 4.78
C GLY A 201 -21.75 9.43 3.70
N LEU A 202 -20.89 10.04 2.86
CA LEU A 202 -20.16 9.39 1.78
C LEU A 202 -18.73 9.93 1.65
N GLU A 203 -17.81 8.96 1.59
CA GLU A 203 -16.43 8.98 1.11
C GLU A 203 -15.36 9.69 1.97
N VAL A 204 -14.30 8.92 2.24
CA VAL A 204 -13.00 9.38 2.77
C VAL A 204 -12.34 10.20 1.67
N VAL A 205 -11.88 11.41 1.99
CA VAL A 205 -11.14 12.22 1.00
C VAL A 205 -9.75 11.64 0.76
N ALA A 206 -9.18 11.83 -0.44
CA ALA A 206 -7.90 11.21 -0.81
C ALA A 206 -6.79 11.41 0.23
N ASN A 207 -6.67 12.63 0.80
CA ASN A 207 -5.68 12.94 1.84
C ASN A 207 -5.94 12.18 3.16
N GLU A 208 -7.20 11.90 3.51
CA GLU A 208 -7.52 11.09 4.68
C GLU A 208 -7.16 9.62 4.46
N MET A 209 -7.19 9.13 3.21
CA MET A 209 -6.72 7.78 2.89
C MET A 209 -5.20 7.65 3.04
N GLU A 210 -4.42 8.71 2.79
CA GLU A 210 -2.96 8.68 3.01
C GLU A 210 -2.64 8.37 4.48
N GLY A 211 -3.29 9.08 5.41
CA GLY A 211 -3.14 8.79 6.85
C GLY A 211 -3.59 7.38 7.25
N GLU A 212 -4.55 6.78 6.53
CA GLU A 212 -4.94 5.38 6.72
C GLU A 212 -3.80 4.42 6.40
N LEU A 213 -3.23 4.62 5.21
CA LEU A 213 -2.18 3.77 4.67
C LEU A 213 -0.89 3.94 5.47
N ALA A 214 -0.56 5.16 5.91
CA ALA A 214 0.54 5.42 6.82
C ALA A 214 0.36 4.67 8.14
N THR A 215 -0.82 4.76 8.76
CA THR A 215 -1.13 4.04 10.00
C THR A 215 -1.02 2.52 9.83
N ALA A 216 -1.58 1.98 8.74
CA ALA A 216 -1.51 0.56 8.42
C ALA A 216 -0.07 0.09 8.15
N GLY A 217 0.72 0.90 7.43
CA GLY A 217 2.13 0.64 7.17
C GLY A 217 2.99 0.64 8.44
N ILE A 218 2.78 1.62 9.33
CA ILE A 218 3.47 1.67 10.64
C ILE A 218 3.11 0.45 11.48
N LYS A 219 1.83 0.03 11.50
CA LYS A 219 1.40 -1.20 12.17
C LYS A 219 2.10 -2.44 11.63
N GLU A 220 2.27 -2.53 10.32
CA GLU A 220 3.01 -3.63 9.70
C GLU A 220 4.51 -3.59 10.06
N GLY A 221 5.13 -2.42 10.04
CA GLY A 221 6.52 -2.23 10.47
C GLY A 221 6.76 -2.53 11.95
N ALA A 222 5.79 -2.21 12.82
CA ALA A 222 5.89 -2.46 14.26
C ALA A 222 6.02 -3.96 14.59
N LYS A 223 5.36 -4.84 13.82
CA LYS A 223 5.51 -6.30 13.96
C LYS A 223 6.95 -6.74 13.78
N TRP A 224 7.67 -6.14 12.83
CA TRP A 224 9.08 -6.42 12.58
C TRP A 224 10.00 -5.93 13.68
N ALA A 225 9.64 -4.83 14.36
CA ALA A 225 10.37 -4.30 15.51
C ALA A 225 10.03 -5.03 16.83
N GLY A 226 9.08 -5.98 16.82
CA GLY A 226 8.54 -6.58 18.04
C GLY A 226 7.98 -5.52 18.98
N ILE A 227 7.26 -4.55 18.40
CA ILE A 227 6.54 -3.49 19.09
C ILE A 227 5.05 -3.80 18.95
N ASP A 228 4.35 -3.84 20.08
CA ASP A 228 2.90 -3.93 20.10
C ASP A 228 2.32 -2.55 19.79
N PHE A 229 1.82 -2.36 18.56
CA PHE A 229 1.25 -1.10 18.08
C PHE A 229 -0.24 -1.29 17.79
N ARG A 230 -1.05 -1.31 18.85
CA ARG A 230 -2.51 -1.39 18.80
C ARG A 230 -3.14 -0.01 19.01
N ASN A 231 -4.42 0.11 18.67
CA ASN A 231 -5.22 1.29 19.02
C ASN A 231 -5.43 1.33 20.55
N PRO A 232 -5.59 2.52 21.17
CA PRO A 232 -5.55 3.84 20.55
C PRO A 232 -4.12 4.21 20.15
N CYS A 233 -3.96 4.83 18.99
CA CYS A 233 -2.66 5.25 18.52
C CYS A 233 -2.71 6.61 17.84
N LEU A 234 -1.58 7.29 17.91
CA LEU A 234 -1.28 8.45 17.10
C LEU A 234 -0.17 8.05 16.12
N SER A 235 -0.45 8.17 14.83
CA SER A 235 0.47 7.92 13.73
C SER A 235 0.68 9.22 12.97
N ILE A 236 1.93 9.51 12.59
CA ILE A 236 2.28 10.65 11.75
C ILE A 236 3.30 10.16 10.71
N ASP A 237 3.07 10.49 9.45
CA ASP A 237 4.05 10.40 8.36
C ASP A 237 4.51 11.82 7.97
N PHE A 238 5.82 11.98 7.86
CA PHE A 238 6.47 13.25 7.51
C PHE A 238 7.11 13.14 6.12
N GLY A 239 6.29 12.83 5.11
CA GLY A 239 6.72 12.81 3.72
C GLY A 239 6.83 14.21 3.12
N THR A 240 6.57 14.31 1.81
CA THR A 240 6.29 15.60 1.17
C THR A 240 4.98 16.22 1.65
N THR A 241 4.07 15.37 2.11
CA THR A 241 2.82 15.73 2.80
C THR A 241 2.93 15.33 4.26
N LEU A 242 2.29 16.12 5.13
CA LEU A 242 2.04 15.73 6.52
C LEU A 242 0.74 14.93 6.50
N ASP A 243 0.81 13.67 6.86
CA ASP A 243 -0.38 12.84 7.05
C ASP A 243 -0.30 12.06 8.37
N GLY A 244 -1.43 11.50 8.79
CA GLY A 244 -1.48 10.73 10.02
C GLY A 244 -2.88 10.64 10.62
N ARG A 245 -3.03 9.79 11.65
CA ARG A 245 -4.31 9.56 12.31
C ARG A 245 -4.18 9.54 13.82
N ILE A 246 -5.27 9.93 14.46
CA ILE A 246 -5.53 9.72 15.88
C ILE A 246 -6.71 8.74 15.98
N THR A 247 -6.50 7.62 16.66
CA THR A 247 -7.52 6.58 16.84
C THR A 247 -7.86 6.40 18.31
N ASN A 248 -9.12 6.08 18.58
CA ASN A 248 -9.59 5.76 19.94
C ASN A 248 -9.35 4.28 20.31
N ASP A 249 -9.84 3.88 21.47
CA ASP A 249 -9.68 2.55 22.06
C ASP A 249 -10.89 1.62 21.85
N ASP A 250 -11.80 1.97 20.92
CA ASP A 250 -13.00 1.17 20.65
C ASP A 250 -12.67 -0.24 20.14
N THR A 251 -13.58 -1.18 20.44
CA THR A 251 -13.49 -2.59 20.03
C THR A 251 -14.78 -3.02 19.31
N PRO A 252 -14.70 -3.94 18.32
CA PRO A 252 -13.52 -4.63 17.82
C PRO A 252 -12.63 -3.79 16.89
N TYR A 253 -13.11 -2.63 16.43
CA TYR A 253 -12.37 -1.69 15.59
C TYR A 253 -12.36 -0.30 16.22
N ALA A 254 -11.22 0.37 16.15
CA ALA A 254 -11.11 1.75 16.58
C ALA A 254 -11.73 2.69 15.55
N MET A 255 -12.13 3.89 15.98
CA MET A 255 -12.58 4.99 15.14
C MET A 255 -11.46 6.02 14.98
N VAL A 256 -11.43 6.67 13.82
CA VAL A 256 -10.63 7.88 13.63
C VAL A 256 -11.28 9.05 14.37
N THR A 257 -10.57 9.61 15.35
CA THR A 257 -11.02 10.79 16.12
C THR A 257 -10.35 12.08 15.66
N GLY A 258 -9.31 11.98 14.83
CA GLY A 258 -8.63 13.11 14.22
C GLY A 258 -7.68 12.67 13.11
N ASN A 259 -7.43 13.56 12.16
CA ASN A 259 -6.51 13.36 11.04
C ASN A 259 -5.47 14.48 11.02
N PHE A 260 -4.22 14.14 10.70
CA PHE A 260 -3.23 15.12 10.29
C PHE A 260 -3.26 15.20 8.76
N ALA A 261 -3.31 16.42 8.23
CA ALA A 261 -3.27 16.68 6.79
C ALA A 261 -2.61 18.05 6.57
N GLY A 262 -1.61 18.11 5.71
CA GLY A 262 -0.94 19.36 5.37
C GLY A 262 0.28 19.18 4.50
N TYR A 263 1.00 20.29 4.28
CA TYR A 263 2.32 20.24 3.66
C TYR A 263 3.39 19.89 4.71
N ALA A 264 4.30 18.99 4.37
CA ALA A 264 5.48 18.69 5.18
C ALA A 264 6.76 19.00 4.39
N GLY A 265 7.86 19.19 5.12
CA GLY A 265 9.19 19.45 4.59
C GLY A 265 10.10 18.22 4.55
N ALA A 266 9.56 16.99 4.44
CA ALA A 266 10.27 15.70 4.58
C ALA A 266 10.96 15.44 5.94
N ILE A 267 11.28 16.49 6.71
CA ILE A 267 11.88 16.41 8.04
C ILE A 267 11.23 17.48 8.91
N PRO A 268 10.51 17.13 10.00
CA PRO A 268 10.00 18.13 10.93
C PRO A 268 11.12 18.63 11.84
N ASP A 269 11.23 19.95 12.01
CA ASP A 269 12.21 20.56 12.94
C ASP A 269 11.82 20.35 14.41
N ALA A 270 10.51 20.30 14.72
CA ALA A 270 10.00 20.01 16.05
C ALA A 270 8.53 19.54 16.00
N ILE A 271 8.16 18.65 16.93
CA ILE A 271 6.77 18.38 17.31
C ILE A 271 6.61 18.98 18.72
N ILE A 272 5.90 20.09 18.83
CA ILE A 272 5.71 20.80 20.10
C ILE A 272 4.32 20.42 20.63
N GLN A 273 4.29 19.89 21.86
CA GLN A 273 3.07 19.56 22.61
C GLN A 273 2.58 20.76 23.41
#